data_AF-A0A091IRS3-F1
#
_entry.id   AF-A0A091IRS3-F1
#
_cell.length_a   1.000
_cell.length_b   1.000
_cell.length_c   1.000
_cell.angle_alpha   90.00
_cell.angle_beta   90.00
_cell.angle_gamma   90.00
#
_symmetry.space_group_name_H-M   'P 1'
#
loop_
_entity.id
_entity.type
_entity.pdbx_description
1 polymer ?
#
loop_
_entity_poly.entity_id
_entity_poly.type
_entity_poly.pdbx_seq_one_letter_code
_entity_poly.pdbx_strand_id
1 'polypeptide(L)'
;MKTHLYLLLLAAGISAAPQISSMAELLTLLQKMCEAMAKDTQNLRIETPVNIDDVNCVSTIFEGMEQLKTIPAMKKFGVFFQKFERLKQSLTPSLAEEGQCDTERRNATIFIEKLMTFIRKASKTTR
;
A
#
# COMPACT_ATOMS: atom_id res chain seq x y z
N MET A 1 23.36 51.05 -28.45
CA MET A 1 23.47 50.22 -27.24
C MET A 1 22.35 49.19 -27.28
N LYS A 2 22.65 47.90 -27.39
CA LYS A 2 21.65 46.81 -27.42
C LYS A 2 21.78 46.03 -26.11
N THR A 3 20.78 46.16 -25.23
CA THR A 3 20.68 45.39 -24.00
C THR A 3 19.96 44.07 -24.32
N HIS A 4 20.65 42.95 -24.11
CA HIS A 4 20.07 41.62 -24.23
C HIS A 4 19.27 41.31 -22.96
N LEU A 5 17.95 41.23 -23.10
CA LEU A 5 17.02 40.85 -22.05
C LEU A 5 17.06 39.31 -21.91
N TYR A 6 17.72 38.79 -20.88
CA TYR A 6 17.67 37.36 -20.54
C TYR A 6 16.47 37.10 -19.61
N LEU A 7 15.48 36.39 -20.13
CA LEU A 7 14.30 35.94 -19.41
C LEU A 7 14.57 34.51 -18.90
N LEU A 8 14.91 34.37 -17.62
CA LEU A 8 15.05 33.07 -16.96
C LEU A 8 13.67 32.57 -16.55
N LEU A 9 13.10 31.66 -17.35
CA LEU A 9 11.91 30.90 -16.99
C LEU A 9 12.32 29.66 -16.17
N LEU A 10 12.24 29.77 -14.85
CA LEU A 10 12.28 28.63 -13.94
C LEU A 10 10.91 27.95 -13.97
N ALA A 11 10.73 27.01 -14.91
CA ALA A 11 9.65 26.05 -14.83
C ALA A 11 10.01 25.00 -13.77
N ALA A 12 9.73 25.30 -12.50
CA ALA A 12 9.64 24.26 -11.48
C ALA A 12 8.35 23.45 -11.77
N GLY A 13 8.48 22.46 -12.64
CA GLY A 13 7.42 21.47 -12.86
C GLY A 13 7.24 20.69 -11.56
N ILE A 14 6.22 21.06 -10.78
CA ILE A 14 5.73 20.24 -9.68
C ILE A 14 5.07 19.04 -10.35
N SER A 15 5.87 18.01 -10.66
CA SER A 15 5.35 16.73 -11.12
C SER A 15 4.67 16.06 -9.92
N ALA A 16 3.40 16.41 -9.71
CA ALA A 16 2.49 15.53 -9.00
C ALA A 16 2.34 14.30 -9.90
N ALA A 17 3.19 13.30 -9.69
CA ALA A 17 3.00 11.99 -10.31
C ALA A 17 1.54 11.59 -10.09
N PRO A 18 0.77 11.24 -11.15
CA PRO A 18 -0.65 10.92 -11.00
C PRO A 18 -0.82 9.87 -9.90
N GLN A 19 -1.75 10.08 -8.97
CA GLN A 19 -2.00 9.17 -7.84
C GLN A 19 -2.26 7.72 -8.31
N ILE A 20 -2.79 7.58 -9.53
CA ILE A 20 -2.98 6.31 -10.27
C ILE A 20 -1.64 5.58 -10.50
N SER A 21 -0.56 6.32 -10.82
CA SER A 21 0.81 5.78 -10.92
C SER A 21 1.25 5.19 -9.57
N SER A 22 0.95 5.87 -8.46
CA SER A 22 1.35 5.41 -7.13
C SER A 22 0.63 4.11 -6.70
N MET A 23 -0.66 3.95 -7.02
CA MET A 23 -1.40 2.73 -6.70
C MET A 23 -1.00 1.56 -7.62
N ALA A 24 -0.78 1.82 -8.90
CA ALA A 24 -0.28 0.82 -9.85
C ALA A 24 1.13 0.34 -9.47
N GLU A 25 2.00 1.25 -9.02
CA GLU A 25 3.33 0.92 -8.49
C GLU A 25 3.23 0.08 -7.21
N LEU A 26 2.33 0.43 -6.28
CA LEU A 26 2.07 -0.38 -5.07
C LEU A 26 1.65 -1.81 -5.43
N LEU A 27 0.71 -1.96 -6.35
CA LEU A 27 0.25 -3.28 -6.81
C LEU A 27 1.37 -4.07 -7.50
N THR A 28 2.20 -3.41 -8.30
CA THR A 28 3.35 -4.05 -8.98
C THR A 28 4.39 -4.55 -7.96
N LEU A 29 4.68 -3.75 -6.94
CA LEU A 29 5.61 -4.16 -5.89
C LEU A 29 5.04 -5.30 -5.05
N LEU A 30 3.74 -5.27 -4.76
CA LEU A 30 3.05 -6.31 -4.00
C LEU A 30 3.00 -7.65 -4.76
N GLN A 31 2.78 -7.61 -6.08
CA GLN A 31 2.89 -8.78 -6.96
C GLN A 31 4.27 -9.42 -6.87
N LYS A 32 5.34 -8.61 -6.95
CA LYS A 32 6.72 -9.10 -6.79
C LYS A 32 6.99 -9.70 -5.41
N MET A 33 6.31 -9.25 -4.36
CA MET A 33 6.39 -9.91 -3.04
C MET A 33 5.78 -11.28 -3.05
N CYS A 34 4.58 -11.41 -3.62
CA CYS A 34 3.87 -12.67 -3.72
C CYS A 34 4.72 -13.72 -4.45
N GLU A 35 5.34 -13.34 -5.56
CA GLU A 35 6.23 -14.21 -6.37
C GLU A 35 7.53 -14.58 -5.63
N ALA A 36 8.04 -13.67 -4.79
CA ALA A 36 9.27 -13.89 -4.06
C ALA A 36 9.07 -14.58 -2.70
N MET A 37 7.83 -14.92 -2.33
CA MET A 37 7.56 -15.66 -1.10
C MET A 37 8.12 -17.07 -1.20
N ALA A 38 9.13 -17.36 -0.40
CA ALA A 38 9.69 -18.70 -0.29
C ALA A 38 8.91 -19.56 0.73
N LYS A 39 9.13 -20.87 0.72
CA LYS A 39 8.44 -21.85 1.59
C LYS A 39 8.55 -21.51 3.08
N ASP A 40 9.63 -20.86 3.49
CA ASP A 40 9.90 -20.37 4.85
C ASP A 40 8.86 -19.36 5.36
N THR A 41 8.14 -18.68 4.45
CA THR A 41 7.04 -17.77 4.82
C THR A 41 5.65 -18.42 4.85
N GLN A 42 5.52 -19.71 4.49
CA GLN A 42 4.24 -20.44 4.54
C GLN A 42 3.72 -20.67 5.96
N ASN A 43 4.62 -20.71 6.95
CA ASN A 43 4.26 -20.90 8.35
C ASN A 43 3.80 -19.61 9.03
N LEU A 44 4.04 -18.44 8.43
CA LEU A 44 3.56 -17.20 9.01
C LEU A 44 2.04 -17.16 8.93
N ARG A 45 1.41 -16.89 10.06
CA ARG A 45 -0.02 -16.64 10.18
C ARG A 45 -0.24 -15.17 10.45
N ILE A 46 -0.91 -14.51 9.52
CA ILE A 46 -1.24 -13.10 9.58
C ILE A 46 -2.74 -12.98 9.86
N GLU A 47 -3.08 -12.09 10.78
CA GLU A 47 -4.47 -11.73 11.04
C GLU A 47 -5.05 -11.07 9.79
N THR A 48 -6.07 -11.69 9.20
CA THR A 48 -6.57 -11.34 7.87
C THR A 48 -8.09 -11.18 7.94
N PRO A 49 -8.68 -10.10 7.39
CA PRO A 49 -10.12 -9.94 7.36
C PRO A 49 -10.81 -11.10 6.64
N VAL A 50 -11.88 -11.65 7.23
CA VAL A 50 -12.74 -12.64 6.58
C VAL A 50 -13.33 -12.03 5.31
N ASN A 51 -13.89 -10.82 5.44
CA ASN A 51 -14.39 -10.02 4.34
C ASN A 51 -13.48 -8.81 4.09
N ILE A 52 -12.83 -8.75 2.93
CA ILE A 52 -11.94 -7.63 2.56
C ILE A 52 -12.70 -6.37 2.14
N ASP A 53 -14.01 -6.51 1.94
CA ASP A 53 -14.91 -5.45 1.51
C ASP A 53 -15.59 -4.73 2.68
N ASP A 54 -15.40 -5.26 3.88
CA ASP A 54 -15.90 -4.65 5.08
C ASP A 54 -15.07 -3.39 5.39
N VAL A 55 -15.75 -2.25 5.43
CA VAL A 55 -15.15 -0.95 5.75
C VAL A 55 -14.63 -0.91 7.19
N ASN A 56 -15.08 -1.84 8.05
CA ASN A 56 -14.63 -1.98 9.42
C ASN A 56 -13.30 -2.73 9.58
N CYS A 57 -12.69 -3.19 8.48
CA CYS A 57 -11.52 -4.07 8.51
C CYS A 57 -10.21 -3.44 8.02
N VAL A 58 -10.21 -2.14 7.73
CA VAL A 58 -9.05 -1.39 7.25
C VAL A 58 -7.92 -1.34 8.30
N SER A 59 -8.21 -1.12 9.60
CA SER A 59 -7.18 -1.20 10.64
C SER A 59 -6.53 -2.57 10.71
N THR A 60 -7.32 -3.65 10.65
CA THR A 60 -6.81 -5.02 10.61
C THR A 60 -5.87 -5.26 9.44
N ILE A 61 -6.16 -4.70 8.26
CA ILE A 61 -5.25 -4.77 7.10
C ILE A 61 -3.91 -4.10 7.43
N PHE A 62 -3.94 -2.94 8.10
CA PHE A 62 -2.72 -2.23 8.50
C PHE A 62 -1.92 -2.98 9.57
N GLU A 63 -2.59 -3.63 10.52
CA GLU A 63 -1.93 -4.50 11.50
C GLU A 63 -1.28 -5.72 10.84
N GLY A 64 -1.99 -6.39 9.94
CA GLY A 64 -1.43 -7.51 9.17
C GLY A 64 -0.23 -7.10 8.33
N MET A 65 -0.20 -5.85 7.86
CA MET A 65 0.94 -5.28 7.14
C MET A 65 2.16 -5.12 8.05
N GLU A 66 1.98 -4.63 9.28
CA GLU A 66 3.09 -4.55 10.24
C GLU A 66 3.63 -5.94 10.58
N GLN A 67 2.76 -6.96 10.69
CA GLN A 67 3.20 -8.35 10.86
C GLN A 67 4.05 -8.82 9.67
N LEU A 68 3.61 -8.60 8.42
CA LEU A 68 4.35 -8.97 7.21
C LEU A 68 5.74 -8.30 7.15
N LYS A 69 5.84 -7.04 7.59
CA LYS A 69 7.07 -6.25 7.60
C LYS A 69 8.15 -6.80 8.54
N THR A 70 7.77 -7.55 9.59
CA THR A 70 8.74 -8.15 10.53
C THR A 70 9.55 -9.27 9.91
N ILE A 71 9.11 -9.86 8.79
CA ILE A 71 9.81 -10.97 8.14
C ILE A 71 11.13 -10.48 7.53
N PRO A 72 12.27 -11.13 7.80
CA PRO A 72 13.56 -10.77 7.22
C PRO A 72 13.56 -10.70 5.68
N ALA A 73 12.90 -11.66 5.01
CA ALA A 73 12.77 -11.70 3.56
C ALA A 73 12.01 -10.49 2.97
N MET A 74 11.17 -9.83 3.78
CA MET A 74 10.37 -8.68 3.36
C MET A 74 11.16 -7.37 3.40
N LYS A 75 12.31 -7.32 4.08
CA LYS A 75 13.15 -6.10 4.16
C LYS A 75 13.55 -5.54 2.79
N LYS A 76 13.78 -6.42 1.80
CA LYS A 76 14.12 -6.00 0.42
C LYS A 76 13.01 -5.20 -0.28
N PHE A 77 11.80 -5.25 0.24
CA PHE A 77 10.65 -4.51 -0.26
C PHE A 77 10.37 -3.21 0.51
N GLY A 78 11.36 -2.63 1.20
CA GLY A 78 11.22 -1.39 1.98
C GLY A 78 10.52 -0.24 1.23
N VAL A 79 10.76 -0.10 -0.08
CA VAL A 79 10.11 0.91 -0.93
C VAL A 79 8.58 0.75 -0.96
N PHE A 80 8.08 -0.48 -0.99
CA PHE A 80 6.65 -0.73 -0.91
C PHE A 80 6.11 -0.29 0.45
N PHE A 81 6.74 -0.70 1.55
CA PHE A 81 6.27 -0.35 2.90
C PHE A 81 6.23 1.16 3.09
N GLN A 82 7.23 1.88 2.56
CA GLN A 82 7.24 3.35 2.58
C GLN A 82 6.06 3.96 1.81
N LYS A 83 5.75 3.43 0.61
CA LYS A 83 4.60 3.89 -0.19
C LYS A 83 3.28 3.52 0.46
N PHE A 84 3.19 2.33 1.05
CA PHE A 84 2.00 1.85 1.72
C PHE A 84 1.69 2.70 2.96
N GLU A 85 2.70 3.16 3.70
CA GLU A 85 2.51 4.08 4.83
C GLU A 85 1.80 5.38 4.41
N ARG A 86 2.08 5.89 3.20
CA ARG A 86 1.37 7.07 2.67
C ARG A 86 -0.10 6.76 2.37
N LEU A 87 -0.39 5.56 1.85
CA LEU A 87 -1.77 5.10 1.66
C LEU A 87 -2.49 4.99 3.02
N LYS A 88 -1.85 4.36 4.00
CA LYS A 88 -2.35 4.27 5.38
C LYS A 88 -2.69 5.64 5.95
N GLN A 89 -1.77 6.60 5.89
CA GLN A 89 -2.00 7.98 6.35
C GLN A 89 -3.18 8.67 5.65
N SER A 90 -3.38 8.42 4.34
CA SER A 90 -4.53 8.97 3.61
C SER A 90 -5.88 8.37 4.02
N LEU A 91 -5.88 7.15 4.58
CA LEU A 91 -7.08 6.42 5.00
C LEU A 91 -7.31 6.48 6.52
N THR A 92 -6.31 6.85 7.32
CA THR A 92 -6.42 7.02 8.78
C THR A 92 -7.60 7.90 9.21
N PRO A 93 -7.90 9.04 8.55
CA PRO A 93 -9.04 9.87 8.94
C PRO A 93 -10.40 9.16 8.89
N SER A 94 -10.57 8.17 8.00
CA SER A 94 -11.79 7.36 7.91
C SER A 94 -11.88 6.20 8.91
N LEU A 95 -10.82 5.93 9.69
CA LEU A 95 -10.78 4.83 10.66
C LEU A 95 -11.39 5.17 12.03
N ALA A 96 -11.63 6.44 12.33
CA ALA A 96 -12.13 6.84 13.65
C ALA A 96 -13.52 6.25 13.98
N GLU A 97 -14.24 5.78 12.97
CA GLU A 97 -15.58 5.21 13.06
C GLU A 97 -15.60 3.69 12.80
N GLU A 98 -14.44 3.05 12.81
CA GLU A 98 -14.33 1.64 12.46
C GLU A 98 -15.00 0.73 13.51
N GLY A 99 -15.93 -0.11 13.07
CA GLY A 99 -16.61 -1.09 13.90
C GLY A 99 -15.77 -2.36 14.13
N GLN A 100 -16.44 -3.44 14.55
CA GLN A 100 -15.80 -4.73 14.74
C GLN A 100 -15.50 -5.40 13.38
N CYS A 101 -14.25 -5.78 13.15
CA CYS A 101 -13.84 -6.61 12.02
C CYS A 101 -13.79 -8.09 12.38
N ASP A 102 -14.39 -8.95 11.55
CA ASP A 102 -14.20 -10.39 11.64
C ASP A 102 -12.91 -10.81 10.96
N THR A 103 -12.05 -11.53 11.69
CA THR A 103 -10.70 -11.89 11.25
C THR A 103 -10.42 -13.38 11.35
N GLU A 104 -9.43 -13.81 10.57
CA GLU A 104 -8.94 -15.18 10.54
C GLU A 104 -7.43 -15.23 10.33
N ARG A 105 -6.78 -16.21 10.96
CA ARG A 105 -5.34 -16.44 10.80
C ARG A 105 -5.02 -17.18 9.51
N ARG A 106 -4.64 -16.42 8.49
CA ARG A 106 -4.30 -16.95 7.16
C ARG A 106 -2.80 -16.90 6.90
N ASN A 107 -2.35 -17.65 5.91
CA ASN A 107 -0.96 -17.57 5.49
C ASN A 107 -0.68 -16.22 4.81
N ALA A 108 0.60 -15.83 4.74
CA ALA A 108 0.99 -14.54 4.19
C ALA A 108 0.61 -14.36 2.70
N THR A 109 0.56 -15.44 1.92
CA THR A 109 0.12 -15.39 0.51
C THR A 109 -1.33 -14.94 0.40
N ILE A 110 -2.25 -15.57 1.15
CA ILE A 110 -3.67 -15.20 1.19
C ILE A 110 -3.84 -13.76 1.67
N PHE A 111 -3.07 -13.36 2.69
CA PHE A 111 -3.08 -11.97 3.16
C PHE A 111 -2.68 -10.99 2.05
N ILE A 112 -1.60 -11.26 1.32
CA ILE A 112 -1.12 -10.43 0.20
C ILE A 112 -2.15 -10.35 -0.94
N GLU A 113 -2.83 -11.46 -1.27
CA GLU A 113 -3.90 -11.48 -2.28
C GLU A 113 -5.08 -10.58 -1.88
N LYS A 114 -5.50 -10.65 -0.62
CA LYS A 114 -6.52 -9.76 -0.06
C LYS A 114 -6.04 -8.30 -0.05
N LEU A 115 -4.78 -8.05 0.30
CA LEU A 115 -4.18 -6.71 0.25
C LEU A 115 -4.16 -6.13 -1.17
N MET A 116 -3.86 -6.94 -2.20
CA MET A 116 -3.98 -6.50 -3.59
C MET A 116 -5.41 -6.08 -3.93
N THR A 117 -6.40 -6.83 -3.46
CA THR A 117 -7.82 -6.51 -3.67
C THR A 117 -8.19 -5.19 -2.99
N PHE A 118 -7.78 -5.00 -1.75
CA PHE A 118 -7.96 -3.77 -1.00
C PHE A 118 -7.37 -2.56 -1.74
N ILE A 119 -6.09 -2.62 -2.15
CA ILE A 119 -5.43 -1.51 -2.86
C ILE A 119 -6.12 -1.21 -4.21
N ARG A 120 -6.55 -2.24 -4.96
CA ARG A 120 -7.31 -2.05 -6.21
C ARG A 120 -8.63 -1.32 -5.96
N LYS A 121 -9.30 -1.58 -4.85
CA LYS A 121 -10.55 -0.90 -4.49
C LYS A 121 -10.31 0.52 -4.04
N ALA A 122 -9.34 0.74 -3.15
CA ALA A 122 -8.93 2.07 -2.73
C ALA A 122 -8.60 2.97 -3.93
N SER A 123 -7.91 2.42 -4.95
CA SER A 123 -7.60 3.12 -6.20
C SER A 123 -8.82 3.51 -7.05
N LYS A 124 -9.96 2.84 -6.91
CA LYS A 124 -11.18 3.14 -7.67
C LYS A 124 -12.03 4.23 -7.00
N THR A 125 -12.00 4.29 -5.67
CA THR A 125 -12.79 5.23 -4.88
C THR A 125 -12.21 6.66 -4.90
N THR A 126 -10.95 6.84 -5.29
CA THR A 126 -10.28 8.16 -5.38
C THR A 126 -10.56 8.93 -6.69
N ARG A 127 -11.64 8.59 -7.40
CA ARG A 127 -12.02 9.21 -8.69
C ARG A 127 -13.31 9.97 -8.55
#